data_AF-A0A814NGN1-F1
#
_entry.id   AF-A0A814NGN1-F1
#
_cell.length_a   1.000
_cell.length_b   1.000
_cell.length_c   1.000
_cell.angle_alpha   90.00
_cell.angle_beta   90.00
_cell.angle_gamma   90.00
#
_symmetry.space_group_name_H-M   'P 1'
#
loop_
_entity.id
_entity.type
_entity.pdbx_description
1 polymer ?
#
loop_
_entity_poly.entity_id
_entity_poly.type
_entity_poly.pdbx_seq_one_letter_code
_entity_poly.pdbx_strand_id
1 'polypeptide(L)'
;GLFISILDKGHIYDVLCNWPVDDVRAIVVTDGERILGLGDLGCNGMGIPVGKLSLYTALAGVPPEYCLPIALDVGTNNGNILNDKYYLGLRQTRVTGKDYDDFIDEFMQAVVKRFGQQCLIQFEDFAVSTASVAVAGILSAIRITGKNLADNRFVFYGAGEASIGISDLLVVALEREGLSTEEARKKIFLVDSKGLIVKNRPAGGLNEEKQRYAHEHEPIRNLIDVIRNVKPSFLIGAAGLGPAFTHDILQLMSSINQRPVIFALSNPTSKAECTAREAYEATNGQCVFASGSPFPNVEYNGKTYIPGQGNNSYIFPGVGLAIVTCGIRHIPDELFYLAAKTLSQQVTNDDLQVGLVYPPIEKIRDVSRKIAVVLAEYAYEKNIASLYPKPNHLEKFIQTKQYTVEYQDILPARWSWAN
;
A
#
# COMPACT_ATOMS: atom_id res chain seq x y z
N GLY A 1 9.67 -13.50 -15.99
CA GLY A 1 8.75 -12.42 -16.36
C GLY A 1 8.97 -12.06 -17.81
N LEU A 2 8.31 -11.00 -18.26
CA LEU A 2 8.37 -10.52 -19.63
C LEU A 2 8.95 -9.10 -19.64
N PHE A 3 9.93 -8.86 -20.51
CA PHE A 3 10.55 -7.54 -20.67
C PHE A 3 9.97 -6.90 -21.93
N ILE A 4 9.44 -5.70 -21.80
CA ILE A 4 8.89 -4.92 -22.91
C ILE A 4 9.67 -3.62 -22.96
N SER A 5 10.42 -3.40 -24.02
CA SER A 5 11.25 -2.22 -24.17
C SER A 5 10.54 -1.13 -24.96
N ILE A 6 11.02 0.11 -24.85
CA ILE A 6 10.53 1.21 -25.71
C ILE A 6 10.76 0.93 -27.21
N LEU A 7 11.68 0.02 -27.56
CA LEU A 7 11.94 -0.39 -28.93
C LEU A 7 10.87 -1.35 -29.47
N ASP A 8 10.04 -1.93 -28.59
CA ASP A 8 8.93 -2.80 -28.95
C ASP A 8 7.63 -2.00 -29.21
N LYS A 9 7.67 -0.67 -29.14
CA LYS A 9 6.54 0.21 -29.48
C LYS A 9 6.05 -0.08 -30.92
N GLY A 10 4.77 -0.36 -31.07
CA GLY A 10 4.11 -0.85 -32.28
C GLY A 10 3.92 -2.39 -32.33
N HIS A 11 4.56 -3.12 -31.42
CA HIS A 11 4.64 -4.58 -31.41
C HIS A 11 4.39 -5.20 -30.03
N ILE A 12 3.92 -4.43 -29.03
CA ILE A 12 3.79 -4.93 -27.65
C ILE A 12 2.88 -6.17 -27.58
N TYR A 13 1.80 -6.20 -28.36
CA TYR A 13 0.90 -7.36 -28.43
C TYR A 13 1.62 -8.65 -28.86
N ASP A 14 2.53 -8.55 -29.82
CA ASP A 14 3.29 -9.70 -30.32
C ASP A 14 4.24 -10.23 -29.24
N VAL A 15 4.87 -9.32 -28.47
CA VAL A 15 5.71 -9.70 -27.32
C VAL A 15 4.88 -10.42 -26.26
N LEU A 16 3.68 -9.92 -25.93
CA LEU A 16 2.77 -10.57 -24.97
C LEU A 16 2.34 -11.97 -25.42
N CYS A 17 2.23 -12.23 -26.74
CA CYS A 17 1.89 -13.54 -27.27
C CYS A 17 2.98 -14.59 -27.06
N ASN A 18 4.21 -14.20 -26.72
CA ASN A 18 5.28 -15.13 -26.36
C ASN A 18 5.14 -15.71 -24.94
N TRP A 19 4.25 -15.18 -24.11
CA TRP A 19 3.97 -15.75 -22.80
C TRP A 19 3.18 -17.07 -22.94
N PRO A 20 3.60 -18.18 -22.29
CA PRO A 20 3.04 -19.51 -22.54
C PRO A 20 1.63 -19.74 -21.94
N VAL A 21 1.14 -18.82 -21.11
CA VAL A 21 -0.17 -18.93 -20.48
C VAL A 21 -1.14 -17.94 -21.11
N ASP A 22 -2.26 -18.44 -21.63
CA ASP A 22 -3.30 -17.61 -22.23
C ASP A 22 -4.19 -16.89 -21.20
N ASP A 23 -4.46 -17.53 -20.06
CA ASP A 23 -5.38 -17.05 -19.01
C ASP A 23 -4.63 -16.24 -17.93
N VAL A 24 -3.98 -15.15 -18.33
CA VAL A 24 -3.39 -14.21 -17.36
C VAL A 24 -4.50 -13.31 -16.82
N ARG A 25 -4.54 -13.14 -15.48
CA ARG A 25 -5.56 -12.30 -14.81
C ARG A 25 -4.98 -11.26 -13.87
N ALA A 26 -3.69 -11.36 -13.52
CA ALA A 26 -2.99 -10.40 -12.69
C ALA A 26 -1.58 -10.13 -13.25
N ILE A 27 -1.33 -8.86 -13.57
CA ILE A 27 -0.03 -8.34 -13.98
C ILE A 27 0.48 -7.41 -12.90
N VAL A 28 1.74 -7.58 -12.52
CA VAL A 28 2.48 -6.53 -11.80
C VAL A 28 3.53 -5.98 -12.75
N VAL A 29 3.58 -4.66 -12.89
CA VAL A 29 4.45 -3.97 -13.84
C VAL A 29 5.25 -2.86 -13.16
N THR A 30 6.50 -2.67 -13.59
CA THR A 30 7.36 -1.57 -13.16
C THR A 30 8.26 -1.15 -14.33
N ASP A 31 8.67 0.12 -14.37
CA ASP A 31 9.75 0.60 -15.23
C ASP A 31 11.11 0.72 -14.50
N GLY A 32 11.13 0.32 -13.22
CA GLY A 32 12.31 0.30 -12.37
C GLY A 32 12.87 1.68 -12.00
N GLU A 33 12.15 2.78 -12.23
CA GLU A 33 12.67 4.14 -11.96
C GLU A 33 12.82 4.43 -10.47
N ARG A 34 11.93 3.87 -9.64
CA ARG A 34 11.83 4.22 -8.22
C ARG A 34 11.69 3.01 -7.31
N ILE A 35 12.59 2.03 -7.46
CA ILE A 35 12.59 0.88 -6.56
C ILE A 35 12.80 1.35 -5.12
N LEU A 36 11.86 1.01 -4.24
CA LEU A 36 11.82 1.52 -2.87
C LEU A 36 13.16 1.35 -2.12
N GLY A 37 13.76 2.49 -1.75
CA GLY A 37 15.03 2.54 -1.02
C GLY A 37 16.30 2.35 -1.87
N LEU A 38 16.17 2.03 -3.16
CA LEU A 38 17.27 1.77 -4.09
C LEU A 38 17.31 2.74 -5.28
N GLY A 39 16.19 3.39 -5.61
CA GLY A 39 16.08 4.34 -6.72
C GLY A 39 15.99 3.67 -8.08
N ASP A 40 16.59 4.29 -9.10
CA ASP A 40 16.53 3.81 -10.48
C ASP A 40 17.44 2.60 -10.67
N LEU A 41 16.82 1.43 -10.88
CA LEU A 41 17.49 0.17 -11.20
C LEU A 41 17.29 -0.27 -12.65
N GLY A 42 16.56 0.52 -13.45
CA GLY A 42 16.19 0.18 -14.83
C GLY A 42 15.60 -1.24 -14.93
N CYS A 43 16.07 -1.99 -15.91
CA CYS A 43 15.65 -3.38 -16.18
C CYS A 43 15.90 -4.35 -15.00
N ASN A 44 16.84 -4.05 -14.11
CA ASN A 44 17.09 -4.88 -12.92
C ASN A 44 15.91 -4.83 -11.93
N GLY A 45 14.96 -3.91 -12.10
CA GLY A 45 13.73 -3.83 -11.32
C GLY A 45 12.76 -5.02 -11.48
N MET A 46 12.95 -5.91 -12.47
CA MET A 46 12.11 -7.10 -12.71
C MET A 46 11.88 -7.97 -11.46
N GLY A 47 12.85 -8.01 -10.54
CA GLY A 47 12.72 -8.74 -9.28
C GLY A 47 11.52 -8.30 -8.44
N ILE A 48 11.07 -7.04 -8.55
CA ILE A 48 9.98 -6.51 -7.75
C ILE A 48 8.62 -7.09 -8.21
N PRO A 49 8.21 -7.02 -9.50
CA PRO A 49 7.04 -7.73 -9.99
C PRO A 49 7.02 -9.22 -9.64
N VAL A 50 8.15 -9.91 -9.78
CA VAL A 50 8.29 -11.33 -9.46
C VAL A 50 8.01 -11.59 -7.97
N GLY A 51 8.67 -10.81 -7.09
CA GLY A 51 8.48 -10.93 -5.64
C GLY A 51 7.04 -10.62 -5.23
N LYS A 52 6.42 -9.58 -5.81
CA LYS A 52 5.03 -9.23 -5.53
C LYS A 52 4.04 -10.30 -5.92
N LEU A 53 4.13 -10.83 -7.14
CA LEU A 53 3.24 -11.91 -7.57
C LEU A 53 3.47 -13.21 -6.77
N SER A 54 4.69 -13.45 -6.30
CA SER A 54 4.95 -14.53 -5.34
C SER A 54 4.16 -14.34 -4.04
N LEU A 55 4.03 -13.10 -3.55
CA LEU A 55 3.21 -12.76 -2.38
C LEU A 55 1.70 -12.81 -2.67
N TYR A 56 1.25 -12.50 -3.88
CA TYR A 56 -0.15 -12.75 -4.29
C TYR A 56 -0.52 -14.22 -4.08
N THR A 57 0.33 -15.15 -4.52
CA THR A 57 0.11 -16.58 -4.32
C THR A 57 0.30 -17.02 -2.87
N ALA A 58 1.41 -16.63 -2.23
CA ALA A 58 1.73 -17.08 -0.88
C ALA A 58 0.74 -16.56 0.18
N LEU A 59 0.34 -15.29 0.07
CA LEU A 59 -0.42 -14.59 1.11
C LEU A 59 -1.93 -14.56 0.84
N ALA A 60 -2.39 -14.73 -0.39
CA ALA A 60 -3.82 -14.79 -0.71
C ALA A 60 -4.24 -16.03 -1.50
N GLY A 61 -3.29 -16.85 -1.96
CA GLY A 61 -3.64 -18.01 -2.79
C GLY A 61 -4.12 -17.61 -4.18
N VAL A 62 -3.67 -16.50 -4.76
CA VAL A 62 -3.92 -16.26 -6.19
C VAL A 62 -3.13 -17.31 -6.99
N PRO A 63 -3.78 -18.08 -7.89
CA PRO A 63 -3.09 -19.11 -8.68
C PRO A 63 -1.92 -18.52 -9.49
N PRO A 64 -0.70 -19.07 -9.37
CA PRO A 64 0.49 -18.50 -10.01
C PRO A 64 0.41 -18.52 -11.54
N GLU A 65 -0.37 -19.42 -12.15
CA GLU A 65 -0.62 -19.44 -13.58
C GLU A 65 -1.34 -18.19 -14.09
N TYR A 66 -2.09 -17.50 -13.23
CA TYR A 66 -2.78 -16.25 -13.58
C TYR A 66 -1.88 -15.01 -13.48
N CYS A 67 -0.64 -15.17 -13.03
CA CYS A 67 0.26 -14.10 -12.67
C CYS A 67 1.33 -13.87 -13.76
N LEU A 68 1.50 -12.62 -14.20
CA LEU A 68 2.52 -12.23 -15.18
C LEU A 68 3.34 -11.02 -14.69
N PRO A 69 4.62 -11.22 -14.30
CA PRO A 69 5.51 -10.11 -13.95
C PRO A 69 6.10 -9.46 -15.21
N ILE A 70 5.99 -8.13 -15.30
CA ILE A 70 6.47 -7.34 -16.45
C ILE A 70 7.43 -6.24 -16.00
N ALA A 71 8.52 -6.05 -16.75
CA ALA A 71 9.37 -4.88 -16.65
C ALA A 71 9.32 -4.08 -17.96
N LEU A 72 9.04 -2.78 -17.84
CA LEU A 72 9.01 -1.83 -18.94
C LEU A 72 10.38 -1.14 -19.04
N ASP A 73 11.20 -1.53 -20.02
CA ASP A 73 12.54 -0.96 -20.17
C ASP A 73 12.54 0.22 -21.14
N VAL A 74 12.50 1.42 -20.58
CA VAL A 74 12.58 2.69 -21.33
C VAL A 74 13.95 3.34 -21.21
N GLY A 75 14.95 2.62 -20.70
CA GLY A 75 16.27 3.13 -20.32
C GLY A 75 16.40 3.36 -18.80
N THR A 76 17.54 3.91 -18.39
CA THR A 76 17.83 4.25 -16.98
C THR A 76 18.66 5.52 -16.90
N ASN A 77 18.39 6.37 -15.91
CA ASN A 77 19.17 7.57 -15.63
C ASN A 77 20.32 7.30 -14.64
N ASN A 78 20.48 6.05 -14.19
CA ASN A 78 21.52 5.66 -13.26
C ASN A 78 22.86 5.44 -13.99
N GLY A 79 23.75 6.42 -13.91
CA GLY A 79 25.07 6.38 -14.54
C GLY A 79 25.94 5.18 -14.11
N ASN A 80 25.78 4.66 -12.90
CA ASN A 80 26.52 3.46 -12.47
C ASN A 80 26.06 2.22 -13.24
N ILE A 81 24.75 2.10 -13.49
CA ILE A 81 24.16 0.98 -14.23
C ILE A 81 24.47 1.10 -15.72
N LEU A 82 24.40 2.30 -16.29
CA LEU A 82 24.76 2.54 -17.70
C LEU A 82 26.20 2.13 -18.01
N ASN A 83 27.12 2.36 -17.06
CA ASN A 83 28.53 2.01 -17.18
C ASN A 83 28.86 0.57 -16.78
N ASP A 84 27.92 -0.17 -16.19
CA ASP A 84 28.15 -1.57 -15.80
C ASP A 84 28.12 -2.46 -17.05
N LYS A 85 29.24 -3.12 -17.36
CA LYS A 85 29.36 -4.07 -18.49
C LYS A 85 28.40 -5.26 -18.42
N TYR A 86 27.84 -5.56 -17.25
CA TYR A 86 26.90 -6.67 -17.06
C TYR A 86 25.43 -6.23 -17.07
N TYR A 87 25.14 -4.92 -17.19
CA TYR A 87 23.76 -4.46 -17.33
C TYR A 87 23.12 -5.01 -18.61
N LEU A 88 21.96 -5.64 -18.45
CA LEU A 88 21.22 -6.32 -19.52
C LEU A 88 20.17 -5.45 -20.20
N GLY A 89 19.75 -4.35 -19.57
CA GLY A 89 18.74 -3.45 -20.10
C GLY A 89 19.27 -2.47 -21.14
N LEU A 90 18.39 -1.59 -21.62
CA LEU A 90 18.72 -0.57 -22.61
C LEU A 90 19.78 0.41 -22.06
N ARG A 91 20.91 0.51 -22.77
CA ARG A 91 22.01 1.44 -22.46
C ARG A 91 21.75 2.84 -23.00
N GLN A 92 20.66 3.43 -22.54
CA GLN A 92 20.26 4.80 -22.84
C GLN A 92 19.61 5.45 -21.61
N THR A 93 19.58 6.77 -21.59
CA THR A 93 18.78 7.52 -20.62
C THR A 93 17.29 7.26 -20.84
N ARG A 94 16.47 7.46 -19.80
CA ARG A 94 15.03 7.21 -19.86
C ARG A 94 14.36 8.04 -20.97
N VAL A 95 13.52 7.39 -21.77
CA VAL A 95 12.58 8.07 -22.66
C VAL A 95 11.48 8.69 -21.81
N THR A 96 11.14 9.95 -22.08
CA THR A 96 10.14 10.72 -21.32
C THR A 96 9.22 11.49 -22.27
N GLY A 97 8.15 12.08 -21.73
CA GLY A 97 7.17 12.84 -22.50
C GLY A 97 6.33 11.94 -23.39
N LYS A 98 5.85 12.51 -24.51
CA LYS A 98 4.84 11.86 -25.36
C LYS A 98 5.21 10.45 -25.82
N ASP A 99 6.49 10.18 -26.10
CA ASP A 99 6.89 8.86 -26.56
C ASP A 99 6.72 7.78 -25.49
N TYR A 100 6.97 8.12 -24.22
CA TYR A 100 6.69 7.26 -23.07
C TYR A 100 5.19 7.11 -22.86
N ASP A 101 4.44 8.20 -22.89
CA ASP A 101 2.98 8.17 -22.69
C ASP A 101 2.29 7.27 -23.74
N ASP A 102 2.64 7.43 -25.02
CA ASP A 102 2.11 6.62 -26.12
C ASP A 102 2.49 5.13 -25.97
N PHE A 103 3.67 4.84 -25.41
CA PHE A 103 4.13 3.47 -25.15
C PHE A 103 3.34 2.82 -24.01
N ILE A 104 3.07 3.56 -22.92
CA ILE A 104 2.20 3.09 -21.84
C ILE A 104 0.78 2.87 -22.34
N ASP A 105 0.25 3.77 -23.17
CA ASP A 105 -1.08 3.62 -23.77
C ASP A 105 -1.17 2.34 -24.62
N GLU A 106 -0.16 2.09 -25.47
CA GLU A 106 -0.10 0.85 -26.25
C GLU A 106 -0.02 -0.38 -25.35
N PHE A 107 0.81 -0.34 -24.29
CA PHE A 107 0.93 -1.44 -23.33
C PHE A 107 -0.42 -1.79 -22.70
N MET A 108 -1.15 -0.78 -22.20
CA MET A 108 -2.47 -0.99 -21.59
C MET A 108 -3.46 -1.58 -22.59
N GLN A 109 -3.49 -1.07 -23.83
CA GLN A 109 -4.36 -1.58 -24.89
C GLN A 109 -4.01 -3.02 -25.28
N ALA A 110 -2.71 -3.34 -25.42
CA ALA A 110 -2.23 -4.66 -25.79
C ALA A 110 -2.55 -5.71 -24.72
N VAL A 111 -2.39 -5.37 -23.44
CA VAL A 111 -2.76 -6.24 -22.31
C VAL A 111 -4.25 -6.53 -22.33
N VAL A 112 -5.10 -5.52 -22.46
CA VAL A 112 -6.57 -5.71 -22.53
C VAL A 112 -6.95 -6.53 -23.76
N LYS A 113 -6.32 -6.28 -24.91
CA LYS A 113 -6.56 -7.05 -26.14
C LYS A 113 -6.19 -8.52 -25.98
N ARG A 114 -5.11 -8.83 -25.27
CA ARG A 114 -4.58 -10.19 -25.11
C ARG A 114 -5.27 -10.99 -24.00
N PHE A 115 -5.47 -10.37 -22.85
CA PHE A 115 -5.90 -11.04 -21.61
C PHE A 115 -7.30 -10.62 -21.12
N GLY A 116 -7.90 -9.61 -21.77
CA GLY A 116 -9.24 -9.11 -21.47
C GLY A 116 -9.29 -7.94 -20.49
N GLN A 117 -10.42 -7.22 -20.51
CA GLN A 117 -10.67 -6.02 -19.69
C GLN A 117 -10.65 -6.28 -18.18
N GLN A 118 -10.86 -7.52 -17.77
CA GLN A 118 -10.85 -7.97 -16.38
C GLN A 118 -9.46 -8.26 -15.82
N CYS A 119 -8.41 -8.24 -16.66
CA CYS A 119 -7.04 -8.46 -16.19
C CYS A 119 -6.63 -7.31 -15.26
N LEU A 120 -6.28 -7.64 -14.03
CA LEU A 120 -5.69 -6.69 -13.08
C LEU A 120 -4.32 -6.28 -13.60
N ILE A 121 -4.07 -4.97 -13.69
CA ILE A 121 -2.76 -4.40 -13.97
C ILE A 121 -2.38 -3.54 -12.76
N GLN A 122 -1.49 -4.05 -11.93
CA GLN A 122 -0.91 -3.32 -10.82
C GLN A 122 0.42 -2.72 -11.28
N PHE A 123 0.49 -1.39 -11.34
CA PHE A 123 1.77 -0.72 -11.33
C PHE A 123 2.35 -0.77 -9.91
N GLU A 124 3.57 -1.25 -9.81
CA GLU A 124 4.26 -1.38 -8.53
C GLU A 124 4.73 -0.02 -8.00
N ASP A 125 4.83 0.11 -6.68
CA ASP A 125 5.11 1.36 -5.94
C ASP A 125 3.99 2.42 -5.94
N PHE A 126 2.74 2.08 -6.29
CA PHE A 126 1.61 2.99 -6.11
C PHE A 126 1.20 3.18 -4.64
N ALA A 127 0.94 4.44 -4.27
CA ALA A 127 0.65 4.87 -2.89
C ALA A 127 -0.63 4.28 -2.26
N VAL A 128 -1.53 3.69 -3.05
CA VAL A 128 -2.89 3.33 -2.60
C VAL A 128 -2.90 2.14 -1.63
N SER A 129 -2.03 1.14 -1.83
CA SER A 129 -1.90 0.04 -0.85
C SER A 129 -1.31 0.52 0.47
N THR A 130 -0.37 1.47 0.41
CA THR A 130 0.22 2.13 1.59
C THR A 130 -0.84 2.94 2.34
N ALA A 131 -1.71 3.65 1.61
CA ALA A 131 -2.85 4.35 2.18
C ALA A 131 -3.77 3.41 2.96
N SER A 132 -4.17 2.31 2.33
CA SER A 132 -5.08 1.32 2.93
C SER A 132 -4.52 0.69 4.20
N VAL A 133 -3.25 0.25 4.18
CA VAL A 133 -2.65 -0.35 5.39
C VAL A 133 -2.49 0.70 6.51
N ALA A 134 -2.06 1.92 6.21
CA ALA A 134 -1.92 2.96 7.22
C ALA A 134 -3.28 3.32 7.85
N VAL A 135 -4.33 3.48 7.04
CA VAL A 135 -5.69 3.72 7.54
C VAL A 135 -6.18 2.54 8.39
N ALA A 136 -5.88 1.29 8.02
CA ALA A 136 -6.20 0.14 8.86
C ALA A 136 -5.54 0.22 10.24
N GLY A 137 -4.25 0.59 10.29
CA GLY A 137 -3.53 0.83 11.53
C GLY A 137 -4.16 1.96 12.36
N ILE A 138 -4.58 3.06 11.71
CA ILE A 138 -5.28 4.17 12.37
C ILE A 138 -6.58 3.69 12.99
N LEU A 139 -7.42 2.95 12.24
CA LEU A 139 -8.68 2.39 12.73
C LEU A 139 -8.48 1.44 13.92
N SER A 140 -7.41 0.63 13.90
CA SER A 140 -7.04 -0.22 15.04
C SER A 140 -6.55 0.60 16.24
N ALA A 141 -5.72 1.62 16.01
CA ALA A 141 -5.19 2.49 17.06
C ALA A 141 -6.30 3.25 17.80
N ILE A 142 -7.38 3.62 17.10
CA ILE A 142 -8.54 4.29 17.70
C ILE A 142 -9.21 3.43 18.77
N ARG A 143 -9.26 2.10 18.57
CA ARG A 143 -9.77 1.16 19.57
C ARG A 143 -8.90 1.13 20.85
N ILE A 144 -7.61 1.43 20.73
CA ILE A 144 -6.70 1.56 21.88
C ILE A 144 -6.85 2.92 22.57
N THR A 145 -7.01 4.00 21.80
CA THR A 145 -7.14 5.35 22.37
C THR A 145 -8.53 5.62 22.95
N GLY A 146 -9.55 4.85 22.56
CA GLY A 146 -10.93 5.00 23.03
C GLY A 146 -11.64 6.26 22.51
N LYS A 147 -11.08 6.94 21.51
CA LYS A 147 -11.67 8.12 20.86
C LYS A 147 -12.49 7.72 19.62
N ASN A 148 -13.27 8.65 19.04
CA ASN A 148 -13.82 8.47 17.69
C ASN A 148 -12.81 8.98 16.64
N LEU A 149 -12.83 8.49 15.39
CA LEU A 149 -11.89 8.95 14.35
C LEU A 149 -12.03 10.48 14.13
N ALA A 150 -13.27 10.98 14.08
CA ALA A 150 -13.60 12.39 13.90
C ALA A 150 -13.03 13.34 14.98
N ASP A 151 -12.72 12.84 16.18
CA ASP A 151 -12.21 13.64 17.30
C ASP A 151 -10.69 13.89 17.22
N ASN A 152 -10.02 13.25 16.25
CA ASN A 152 -8.57 13.26 16.13
C ASN A 152 -8.05 14.33 15.17
N ARG A 153 -6.79 14.73 15.38
CA ARG A 153 -6.02 15.56 14.44
C ARG A 153 -4.78 14.79 14.04
N PHE A 154 -4.47 14.82 12.76
CA PHE A 154 -3.42 14.04 12.14
C PHE A 154 -2.34 14.96 11.61
N VAL A 155 -1.10 14.76 12.02
CA VAL A 155 0.07 15.43 11.44
C VAL A 155 0.89 14.41 10.69
N PHE A 156 1.10 14.66 9.40
CA PHE A 156 1.96 13.87 8.54
C PHE A 156 3.31 14.59 8.35
N TYR A 157 4.39 13.91 8.70
CA TYR A 157 5.75 14.32 8.37
C TYR A 157 6.15 13.68 7.02
N GLY A 158 6.24 14.52 6.00
CA GLY A 158 6.26 14.14 4.60
C GLY A 158 4.95 14.52 3.91
N ALA A 159 5.04 15.06 2.69
CA ALA A 159 3.89 15.39 1.84
C ALA A 159 4.12 14.92 0.39
N GLY A 160 4.70 13.73 0.25
CA GLY A 160 4.80 13.01 -1.02
C GLY A 160 3.60 12.08 -1.23
N GLU A 161 3.68 11.25 -2.26
CA GLU A 161 2.60 10.33 -2.68
C GLU A 161 2.05 9.47 -1.53
N ALA A 162 2.92 8.91 -0.67
CA ALA A 162 2.47 8.09 0.45
C ALA A 162 1.60 8.90 1.43
N SER A 163 2.07 10.05 1.92
CA SER A 163 1.30 10.89 2.84
C SER A 163 0.03 11.43 2.21
N ILE A 164 0.07 11.83 0.94
CA ILE A 164 -1.12 12.32 0.21
C ILE A 164 -2.13 11.19 0.06
N GLY A 165 -1.71 10.00 -0.39
CA GLY A 165 -2.58 8.84 -0.52
C GLY A 165 -3.21 8.42 0.80
N ILE A 166 -2.43 8.36 1.89
CA ILE A 166 -2.98 8.07 3.24
C ILE A 166 -3.99 9.14 3.64
N SER A 167 -3.71 10.42 3.37
CA SER A 167 -4.59 11.53 3.70
C SER A 167 -5.91 11.45 2.92
N ASP A 168 -5.84 11.19 1.61
CA ASP A 168 -7.02 11.09 0.74
C ASP A 168 -7.91 9.91 1.17
N LEU A 169 -7.33 8.75 1.51
CA LEU A 169 -8.11 7.63 2.03
C LEU A 169 -8.64 7.86 3.46
N LEU A 170 -7.90 8.60 4.29
CA LEU A 170 -8.36 9.01 5.62
C LEU A 170 -9.55 9.96 5.55
N VAL A 171 -9.60 10.83 4.54
CA VAL A 171 -10.79 11.66 4.24
C VAL A 171 -12.00 10.76 3.98
N VAL A 172 -11.88 9.74 3.12
CA VAL A 172 -12.95 8.75 2.89
C VAL A 172 -13.39 8.08 4.18
N ALA A 173 -12.44 7.74 5.07
CA ALA A 173 -12.76 7.14 6.36
C ALA A 173 -13.53 8.10 7.31
N LEU A 174 -13.16 9.38 7.34
CA LEU A 174 -13.81 10.42 8.12
C LEU A 174 -15.23 10.75 7.59
N GLU A 175 -15.42 10.74 6.28
CA GLU A 175 -16.73 10.90 5.66
C GLU A 175 -17.70 9.79 6.06
N ARG A 176 -17.19 8.57 6.27
CA ARG A 176 -17.97 7.43 6.77
C ARG A 176 -18.38 7.56 8.25
N GLU A 177 -17.75 8.46 8.99
CA GLU A 177 -18.21 8.89 10.32
C GLU A 177 -19.17 10.10 10.27
N GLY A 178 -19.54 10.56 9.07
CA GLY A 178 -20.54 11.62 8.86
C GLY A 178 -19.97 13.02 8.68
N LEU A 179 -18.65 13.18 8.55
CA LEU A 179 -18.05 14.48 8.22
C LEU A 179 -18.22 14.80 6.73
N SER A 180 -18.30 16.08 6.39
CA SER A 180 -18.08 16.54 5.02
C SER A 180 -16.60 16.43 4.61
N THR A 181 -16.32 16.39 3.31
CA THR A 181 -14.94 16.39 2.78
C THR A 181 -14.10 17.55 3.33
N GLU A 182 -14.70 18.73 3.47
CA GLU A 182 -14.01 19.92 4.00
C GLU A 182 -13.67 19.78 5.49
N GLU A 183 -14.61 19.27 6.30
CA GLU A 183 -14.39 19.01 7.72
C GLU A 183 -13.33 17.93 7.92
N ALA A 184 -13.36 16.87 7.11
CA ALA A 184 -12.36 15.82 7.14
C ALA A 184 -10.96 16.35 6.83
N ARG A 185 -10.81 17.14 5.75
CA ARG A 185 -9.53 17.77 5.37
C ARG A 185 -8.99 18.69 6.46
N LYS A 186 -9.85 19.44 7.17
CA LYS A 186 -9.46 20.31 8.30
C LYS A 186 -8.83 19.55 9.48
N LYS A 187 -8.96 18.21 9.56
CA LYS A 187 -8.34 17.39 10.59
C LYS A 187 -6.91 16.95 10.22
N ILE A 188 -6.48 17.14 8.98
CA ILE A 188 -5.25 16.57 8.43
C ILE A 188 -4.25 17.67 8.09
N PHE A 189 -3.05 17.61 8.67
CA PHE A 189 -1.98 18.59 8.51
C PHE A 189 -0.76 17.91 7.91
N LEU A 190 -0.21 18.49 6.85
CA LEU A 190 0.96 17.96 6.15
C LEU A 190 2.19 18.85 6.38
N VAL A 191 3.36 18.25 6.56
CA VAL A 191 4.65 18.96 6.71
C VAL A 191 5.62 18.42 5.66
N ASP A 192 6.21 19.29 4.84
CA ASP A 192 7.26 18.91 3.90
C ASP A 192 8.61 19.58 4.24
N SER A 193 9.60 19.49 3.35
CA SER A 193 10.93 20.08 3.55
C SER A 193 10.92 21.60 3.76
N LYS A 194 9.81 22.27 3.43
CA LYS A 194 9.61 23.72 3.60
C LYS A 194 8.72 24.06 4.81
N GLY A 195 8.34 23.07 5.62
CA GLY A 195 7.49 23.23 6.80
C GLY A 195 6.02 22.88 6.56
N LEU A 196 5.15 23.39 7.42
CA LEU A 196 3.70 23.15 7.39
C LEU A 196 3.09 23.62 6.05
N ILE A 197 2.18 22.81 5.52
CA ILE A 197 1.38 23.14 4.34
C ILE A 197 0.23 24.07 4.77
N VAL A 198 0.30 25.32 4.32
CA VAL A 198 -0.65 26.40 4.64
C VAL A 198 -1.00 27.18 3.38
N LYS A 199 -2.16 27.87 3.36
CA LYS A 199 -2.52 28.76 2.26
C LYS A 199 -1.49 29.87 2.13
N ASN A 200 -1.22 30.30 0.88
CA ASN A 200 -0.27 31.37 0.56
C ASN A 200 1.13 31.17 1.19
N ARG A 201 1.58 29.91 1.33
CA ARG A 201 2.87 29.58 1.95
C ARG A 201 4.02 30.35 1.27
N PRO A 202 4.76 31.22 1.98
CA PRO A 202 5.80 32.06 1.37
C PRO A 202 6.89 31.29 0.64
N ALA A 203 7.25 30.09 1.14
CA ALA A 203 8.26 29.23 0.53
C ALA A 203 7.80 28.53 -0.76
N GLY A 204 6.54 28.68 -1.16
CA GLY A 204 5.93 28.04 -2.33
C GLY A 204 5.91 26.50 -2.25
N GLY A 205 5.96 25.83 -3.40
CA GLY A 205 6.02 24.36 -3.49
C GLY A 205 4.71 23.64 -3.17
N LEU A 206 3.57 24.28 -3.44
CA LEU A 206 2.23 23.71 -3.32
C LEU A 206 1.75 23.29 -4.72
N ASN A 207 1.87 22.00 -5.03
CA ASN A 207 1.16 21.42 -6.17
C ASN A 207 -0.34 21.30 -5.85
N GLU A 208 -1.15 20.94 -6.85
CA GLU A 208 -2.61 20.81 -6.70
C GLU A 208 -3.00 19.87 -5.54
N GLU A 209 -2.27 18.78 -5.36
CA GLU A 209 -2.51 17.81 -4.29
C GLU A 209 -2.31 18.40 -2.90
N LYS A 210 -1.20 19.10 -2.67
CA LYS A 210 -0.91 19.77 -1.40
C LYS A 210 -1.88 20.90 -1.11
N GLN A 211 -2.38 21.58 -2.14
CA GLN A 211 -3.34 22.68 -1.95
C GLN A 211 -4.64 22.22 -1.28
N ARG A 212 -5.05 20.95 -1.48
CA ARG A 212 -6.24 20.37 -0.80
C ARG A 212 -6.13 20.37 0.72
N TYR A 213 -4.91 20.37 1.25
CA TYR A 213 -4.60 20.32 2.69
C TYR A 213 -3.97 21.63 3.20
N ALA A 214 -3.97 22.69 2.39
CA ALA A 214 -3.43 23.99 2.78
C ALA A 214 -4.45 24.75 3.65
N HIS A 215 -4.16 24.82 4.95
CA HIS A 215 -5.02 25.51 5.93
C HIS A 215 -4.71 26.99 6.05
N GLU A 216 -5.69 27.78 6.51
CA GLU A 216 -5.45 29.15 6.99
C GLU A 216 -4.74 29.08 8.34
N HIS A 217 -3.42 29.22 8.31
CA HIS A 217 -2.56 29.12 9.48
C HIS A 217 -1.25 29.86 9.22
N GLU A 218 -0.63 30.40 10.28
CA GLU A 218 0.70 30.99 10.18
C GLU A 218 1.74 29.97 9.69
N PRO A 219 2.70 30.36 8.83
CA PRO A 219 3.76 29.48 8.39
C PRO A 219 4.62 28.98 9.57
N ILE A 220 4.70 27.67 9.75
CA ILE A 220 5.57 27.04 10.75
C ILE A 220 6.58 26.15 10.03
N ARG A 221 7.87 26.31 10.35
CA ARG A 221 8.95 25.55 9.72
C ARG A 221 9.26 24.23 10.43
N ASN A 222 9.34 24.25 11.76
CA ASN A 222 9.83 23.10 12.54
C ASN A 222 8.68 22.19 12.99
N LEU A 223 8.90 20.87 12.92
CA LEU A 223 7.89 19.88 13.28
C LEU A 223 7.43 20.02 14.75
N ILE A 224 8.33 20.27 15.69
CA ILE A 224 7.98 20.43 17.12
C ILE A 224 7.02 21.60 17.34
N ASP A 225 7.20 22.70 16.61
CA ASP A 225 6.33 23.88 16.70
C ASP A 225 4.97 23.61 16.05
N VAL A 226 4.94 22.82 14.97
CA VAL A 226 3.69 22.33 14.37
C VAL A 226 2.91 21.51 15.39
N ILE A 227 3.57 20.56 16.05
CA ILE A 227 2.92 19.70 17.06
C ILE A 227 2.39 20.56 18.23
N ARG A 228 3.16 21.56 18.69
CA ARG A 228 2.72 22.45 19.78
C ARG A 228 1.47 23.26 19.44
N ASN A 229 1.34 23.69 18.18
CA ASN A 229 0.20 24.49 17.70
C ASN A 229 -1.00 23.62 17.33
N VAL A 230 -0.79 22.59 16.52
CA VAL A 230 -1.86 21.70 16.02
C VAL A 230 -2.42 20.81 17.12
N LYS A 231 -1.56 20.39 18.07
CA LYS A 231 -1.86 19.42 19.13
C LYS A 231 -2.46 18.12 18.58
N PRO A 232 -1.76 17.42 17.68
CA PRO A 232 -2.28 16.21 17.05
C PRO A 232 -2.36 15.05 18.03
N SER A 233 -3.27 14.11 17.77
CA SER A 233 -3.29 12.80 18.43
C SER A 233 -2.53 11.74 17.64
N PHE A 234 -2.38 11.93 16.32
CA PHE A 234 -1.63 11.08 15.42
C PHE A 234 -0.46 11.85 14.80
N LEU A 235 0.75 11.30 14.96
CA LEU A 235 1.95 11.73 14.26
C LEU A 235 2.41 10.59 13.33
N ILE A 236 2.36 10.84 12.01
CA ILE A 236 2.60 9.83 10.99
C ILE A 236 3.77 10.27 10.11
N GLY A 237 4.83 9.49 10.05
CA GLY A 237 6.00 9.76 9.25
C GLY A 237 6.03 8.90 8.00
N ALA A 238 6.22 9.53 6.83
CA ALA A 238 6.41 8.85 5.56
C ALA A 238 7.31 9.68 4.61
N ALA A 239 8.37 10.29 5.17
CA ALA A 239 9.25 11.20 4.43
C ALA A 239 10.45 10.51 3.77
N GLY A 240 10.85 9.32 4.22
CA GLY A 240 12.02 8.58 3.73
C GLY A 240 13.37 9.18 4.13
N LEU A 241 13.39 10.11 5.10
CA LEU A 241 14.59 10.90 5.42
C LEU A 241 15.42 10.36 6.60
N GLY A 242 14.89 9.45 7.41
CA GLY A 242 15.54 9.00 8.64
C GLY A 242 14.97 9.68 9.90
N PRO A 243 15.72 9.67 11.00
CA PRO A 243 15.18 10.05 12.30
C PRO A 243 14.75 11.51 12.30
N ALA A 244 13.46 11.71 12.58
CA ALA A 244 12.80 13.02 12.61
C ALA A 244 11.93 13.21 13.85
N PHE A 245 11.49 12.11 14.48
CA PHE A 245 10.71 12.13 15.71
C PHE A 245 11.66 12.05 16.89
N THR A 246 12.24 13.20 17.23
CA THR A 246 13.19 13.32 18.35
C THR A 246 12.53 13.01 19.69
N HIS A 247 13.34 12.76 20.71
CA HIS A 247 12.87 12.56 22.08
C HIS A 247 11.90 13.66 22.54
N ASP A 248 12.24 14.94 22.30
CA ASP A 248 11.39 16.08 22.67
C ASP A 248 10.05 16.09 21.95
N ILE A 249 10.02 15.68 20.67
CA ILE A 249 8.78 15.55 19.90
C ILE A 249 7.91 14.44 20.48
N LEU A 250 8.50 13.29 20.80
CA LEU A 250 7.80 12.14 21.37
C LEU A 250 7.24 12.46 22.77
N GLN A 251 8.04 13.11 23.63
CA GLN A 251 7.58 13.61 24.93
C GLN A 251 6.47 14.65 24.78
N LEU A 252 6.57 15.56 23.81
CA LEU A 252 5.52 16.54 23.54
C LEU A 252 4.21 15.84 23.11
N MET A 253 4.28 14.84 22.23
CA MET A 253 3.11 14.03 21.86
C MET A 253 2.47 13.37 23.08
N SER A 254 3.27 12.85 24.01
CA SER A 254 2.81 12.22 25.26
C SER A 254 2.28 13.21 26.31
N SER A 255 2.70 14.47 26.28
CA SER A 255 2.13 15.50 27.18
C SER A 255 0.80 16.04 26.66
N ILE A 256 0.59 16.02 25.34
CA ILE A 256 -0.67 16.43 24.70
C ILE A 256 -1.73 15.32 24.79
N ASN A 257 -1.32 14.05 24.70
CA ASN A 257 -2.23 12.91 24.62
C ASN A 257 -1.87 11.85 25.65
N GLN A 258 -2.89 11.30 26.34
CA GLN A 258 -2.68 10.16 27.23
C GLN A 258 -2.13 8.93 26.50
N ARG A 259 -2.57 8.69 25.25
CA ARG A 259 -2.15 7.58 24.39
C ARG A 259 -1.80 8.14 23.01
N PRO A 260 -0.61 8.75 22.80
CA PRO A 260 -0.24 9.32 21.52
C PRO A 260 -0.07 8.22 20.47
N VAL A 261 -0.52 8.45 19.24
CA VAL A 261 -0.28 7.50 18.14
C VAL A 261 0.91 7.98 17.32
N ILE A 262 1.92 7.13 17.17
CA ILE A 262 3.19 7.43 16.51
C ILE A 262 3.46 6.36 15.46
N PHE A 263 3.33 6.71 14.19
CA PHE A 263 3.59 5.81 13.06
C PHE A 263 4.86 6.24 12.33
N ALA A 264 5.88 5.39 12.29
CA ALA A 264 7.15 5.61 11.58
C ALA A 264 7.23 4.73 10.32
N LEU A 265 6.58 5.18 9.24
CA LEU A 265 6.30 4.34 8.06
C LEU A 265 7.42 4.34 7.02
N SER A 266 8.45 5.16 7.20
CA SER A 266 9.58 5.19 6.26
C SER A 266 10.38 3.88 6.26
N ASN A 267 10.79 3.46 5.07
CA ASN A 267 11.55 2.22 4.82
C ASN A 267 12.91 2.52 4.18
N PRO A 268 13.94 1.68 4.41
CA PRO A 268 14.01 0.60 5.40
C PRO A 268 14.15 1.12 6.84
N THR A 269 14.46 0.26 7.83
CA THR A 269 14.61 0.63 9.25
C THR A 269 15.55 1.82 9.49
N SER A 270 16.62 1.96 8.69
CA SER A 270 17.56 3.10 8.77
C SER A 270 16.96 4.45 8.34
N LYS A 271 15.76 4.43 7.74
CA LYS A 271 14.99 5.60 7.32
C LYS A 271 13.77 5.87 8.19
N ALA A 272 13.48 5.03 9.17
CA ALA A 272 12.38 5.22 10.10
C ALA A 272 12.52 6.54 10.87
N GLU A 273 11.41 7.23 11.11
CA GLU A 273 11.39 8.53 11.79
C GLU A 273 11.80 8.44 13.27
N CYS A 274 11.56 7.29 13.90
CA CYS A 274 12.13 6.85 15.17
C CYS A 274 12.03 5.33 15.27
N THR A 275 12.75 4.75 16.21
CA THR A 275 12.64 3.34 16.56
C THR A 275 11.46 3.10 17.52
N ALA A 276 10.96 1.86 17.56
CA ALA A 276 9.95 1.46 18.53
C ALA A 276 10.41 1.72 19.99
N ARG A 277 11.68 1.44 20.28
CA ARG A 277 12.28 1.65 21.61
C ARG A 277 12.24 3.12 22.01
N GLU A 278 12.73 4.01 21.16
CA GLU A 278 12.71 5.46 21.42
C GLU A 278 11.27 5.98 21.65
N ALA A 279 10.32 5.51 20.84
CA ALA A 279 8.91 5.88 20.99
C ALA A 279 8.32 5.40 22.33
N TYR A 280 8.53 4.15 22.73
CA TYR A 280 8.01 3.65 24.00
C TYR A 280 8.71 4.29 25.20
N GLU A 281 10.04 4.43 25.18
CA GLU A 281 10.81 5.02 26.29
C GLU A 281 10.44 6.51 26.49
N ALA A 282 10.37 7.31 25.42
CA ALA A 282 10.05 8.73 25.51
C ALA A 282 8.58 9.02 25.91
N THR A 283 7.69 8.04 25.73
CA THR A 283 6.26 8.16 26.06
C THR A 283 5.85 7.33 27.27
N ASN A 284 6.81 6.81 28.04
CA ASN A 284 6.56 5.97 29.22
C ASN A 284 5.64 4.76 28.92
N GLY A 285 5.80 4.14 27.75
CA GLY A 285 5.01 3.01 27.27
C GLY A 285 3.56 3.36 26.87
N GLN A 286 3.22 4.65 26.82
CA GLN A 286 1.84 5.09 26.55
C GLN A 286 1.50 5.16 25.07
N CYS A 287 2.49 5.28 24.18
CA CYS A 287 2.20 5.41 22.77
C CYS A 287 1.56 4.14 22.17
N VAL A 288 0.84 4.35 21.08
CA VAL A 288 0.52 3.30 20.12
C VAL A 288 1.51 3.46 18.97
N PHE A 289 2.37 2.47 18.78
CA PHE A 289 3.43 2.52 17.79
C PHE A 289 3.20 1.55 16.64
N ALA A 290 3.46 2.00 15.42
CA ALA A 290 3.58 1.14 14.25
C ALA A 290 4.67 1.66 13.32
N SER A 291 5.22 0.78 12.49
CA SER A 291 6.29 1.13 11.56
C SER A 291 6.14 0.48 10.19
N GLY A 292 6.81 1.04 9.18
CA GLY A 292 6.86 0.43 7.84
C GLY A 292 7.79 -0.79 7.80
N SER A 293 8.90 -0.71 8.53
CA SER A 293 9.90 -1.77 8.67
C SER A 293 9.77 -2.49 10.01
N PRO A 294 10.17 -3.78 10.11
CA PRO A 294 10.08 -4.53 11.35
C PRO A 294 11.06 -3.98 12.41
N PHE A 295 10.61 -3.98 13.67
CA PHE A 295 11.42 -3.71 14.85
C PHE A 295 11.32 -4.87 15.85
N PRO A 296 12.35 -5.12 16.67
CA PRO A 296 12.28 -6.11 17.72
C PRO A 296 11.25 -5.72 18.80
N ASN A 297 10.83 -6.71 19.58
CA ASN A 297 10.01 -6.49 20.76
C ASN A 297 10.71 -5.52 21.73
N VAL A 298 9.91 -4.72 22.44
CA VAL A 298 10.41 -3.75 23.41
C VAL A 298 9.90 -4.12 24.80
N GLU A 299 10.82 -4.40 25.72
CA GLU A 299 10.50 -4.55 27.13
C GLU A 299 10.66 -3.20 27.84
N TYR A 300 9.58 -2.75 28.47
CA TYR A 300 9.56 -1.47 29.19
C TYR A 300 8.67 -1.59 30.43
N ASN A 301 9.22 -1.28 31.62
CA ASN A 301 8.55 -1.38 32.93
C ASN A 301 7.84 -2.72 33.17
N GLY A 302 8.49 -3.84 32.84
CA GLY A 302 7.96 -5.18 33.05
C GLY A 302 6.84 -5.60 32.09
N LYS A 303 6.54 -4.78 31.07
CA LYS A 303 5.63 -5.11 29.97
C LYS A 303 6.39 -5.26 28.66
N THR A 304 6.05 -6.28 27.89
CA THR A 304 6.56 -6.49 26.53
C THR A 304 5.59 -5.89 25.52
N TYR A 305 6.11 -5.08 24.61
CA TYR A 305 5.39 -4.46 23.50
C TYR A 305 5.87 -5.07 22.19
N ILE A 306 4.92 -5.40 21.31
CA ILE A 306 5.20 -5.96 19.99
C ILE A 306 4.81 -4.90 18.95
N PRO A 307 5.79 -4.20 18.33
CA PRO A 307 5.49 -3.14 17.37
C PRO A 307 4.91 -3.74 16.09
N GLY A 308 3.72 -3.26 15.69
CA GLY A 308 3.07 -3.71 14.47
C GLY A 308 3.73 -3.13 13.21
N GLN A 309 3.77 -3.93 12.13
CA GLN A 309 4.29 -3.50 10.84
C GLN A 309 3.16 -3.17 9.86
N GLY A 310 3.09 -1.92 9.40
CA GLY A 310 2.19 -1.46 8.35
C GLY A 310 2.67 -1.89 6.97
N ASN A 311 2.62 -3.18 6.68
CA ASN A 311 3.09 -3.75 5.42
C ASN A 311 1.96 -3.85 4.39
N ASN A 312 2.18 -3.34 3.17
CA ASN A 312 1.23 -3.41 2.05
C ASN A 312 0.76 -4.84 1.74
N SER A 313 1.53 -5.85 2.14
CA SER A 313 1.20 -7.27 2.05
C SER A 313 -0.12 -7.64 2.72
N TYR A 314 -0.63 -6.87 3.68
CA TYR A 314 -1.97 -7.11 4.23
C TYR A 314 -3.12 -6.74 3.29
N ILE A 315 -2.86 -5.93 2.25
CA ILE A 315 -3.90 -5.35 1.40
C ILE A 315 -3.87 -5.94 0.00
N PHE A 316 -2.77 -5.74 -0.75
CA PHE A 316 -2.75 -6.06 -2.17
C PHE A 316 -3.09 -7.53 -2.49
N PRO A 317 -2.70 -8.55 -1.69
CA PRO A 317 -3.05 -9.93 -2.00
C PRO A 317 -4.57 -10.18 -1.92
N GLY A 318 -5.24 -9.66 -0.89
CA GLY A 318 -6.68 -9.79 -0.71
C GLY A 318 -7.48 -9.01 -1.78
N VAL A 319 -7.03 -7.80 -2.12
CA VAL A 319 -7.58 -7.01 -3.23
C VAL A 319 -7.44 -7.76 -4.55
N GLY A 320 -6.23 -8.25 -4.84
CA GLY A 320 -5.94 -9.04 -6.02
C GLY A 320 -6.80 -10.30 -6.13
N LEU A 321 -6.95 -11.04 -5.03
CA LEU A 321 -7.81 -12.21 -4.97
C LEU A 321 -9.27 -11.88 -5.30
N ALA A 322 -9.81 -10.77 -4.78
CA ALA A 322 -11.17 -10.32 -5.09
C ALA A 322 -11.35 -10.04 -6.59
N ILE A 323 -10.42 -9.27 -7.16
CA ILE A 323 -10.46 -8.84 -8.55
C ILE A 323 -10.35 -10.05 -9.49
N VAL A 324 -9.37 -10.93 -9.26
CA VAL A 324 -9.13 -12.12 -10.10
C VAL A 324 -10.27 -13.12 -10.02
N THR A 325 -10.90 -13.30 -8.85
CA THR A 325 -11.97 -14.30 -8.68
C THR A 325 -13.33 -13.81 -9.14
N CYS A 326 -13.65 -12.52 -8.98
CA CYS A 326 -14.97 -11.97 -9.29
C CYS A 326 -14.99 -11.04 -10.52
N GLY A 327 -13.83 -10.80 -11.15
CA GLY A 327 -13.70 -9.97 -12.33
C GLY A 327 -14.13 -8.52 -12.09
N ILE A 328 -13.61 -7.89 -11.03
CA ILE A 328 -13.95 -6.50 -10.68
C ILE A 328 -13.33 -5.54 -11.71
N ARG A 329 -14.16 -4.76 -12.42
CA ARG A 329 -13.73 -3.94 -13.58
C ARG A 329 -13.15 -2.58 -13.25
N HIS A 330 -13.54 -2.00 -12.11
CA HIS A 330 -13.08 -0.69 -11.66
C HIS A 330 -12.68 -0.76 -10.19
N ILE A 331 -11.60 -0.09 -9.84
CA ILE A 331 -11.03 -0.13 -8.49
C ILE A 331 -11.14 1.25 -7.83
N PRO A 332 -12.32 1.66 -7.34
CA PRO A 332 -12.46 2.95 -6.64
C PRO A 332 -11.75 2.93 -5.28
N ASP A 333 -11.37 4.11 -4.77
CA ASP A 333 -10.73 4.28 -3.46
C ASP A 333 -11.54 3.65 -2.31
N GLU A 334 -12.86 3.61 -2.46
CA GLU A 334 -13.75 2.96 -1.49
C GLU A 334 -13.41 1.47 -1.27
N LEU A 335 -12.95 0.74 -2.30
CA LEU A 335 -12.48 -0.65 -2.11
C LEU A 335 -11.29 -0.71 -1.16
N PHE A 336 -10.36 0.25 -1.24
CA PHE A 336 -9.20 0.30 -0.36
C PHE A 336 -9.56 0.72 1.06
N TYR A 337 -10.60 1.56 1.24
CA TYR A 337 -11.17 1.83 2.56
C TYR A 337 -11.81 0.57 3.15
N LEU A 338 -12.60 -0.17 2.36
CA LEU A 338 -13.22 -1.42 2.80
C LEU A 338 -12.17 -2.49 3.15
N ALA A 339 -11.09 -2.59 2.38
CA ALA A 339 -9.97 -3.45 2.70
C ALA A 339 -9.30 -3.04 4.03
N ALA A 340 -9.06 -1.74 4.22
CA ALA A 340 -8.48 -1.20 5.46
C ALA A 340 -9.36 -1.47 6.69
N LYS A 341 -10.67 -1.24 6.57
CA LYS A 341 -11.65 -1.53 7.61
C LYS A 341 -11.74 -3.01 7.93
N THR A 342 -11.70 -3.87 6.91
CA THR A 342 -11.74 -5.33 7.09
C THR A 342 -10.48 -5.81 7.80
N LEU A 343 -9.31 -5.26 7.46
CA LEU A 343 -8.03 -5.55 8.11
C LEU A 343 -8.06 -5.14 9.59
N SER A 344 -8.52 -3.93 9.92
CA SER A 344 -8.57 -3.46 11.31
C SER A 344 -9.53 -4.27 12.19
N GLN A 345 -10.58 -4.85 11.59
CA GLN A 345 -11.50 -5.78 12.25
C GLN A 345 -10.87 -7.15 12.55
N GLN A 346 -9.75 -7.51 11.91
CA GLN A 346 -9.03 -8.76 12.21
C GLN A 346 -8.09 -8.65 13.42
N VAL A 347 -7.89 -7.44 13.96
CA VAL A 347 -7.09 -7.22 15.16
C VAL A 347 -7.93 -7.54 16.39
N THR A 348 -7.53 -8.55 17.16
CA THR A 348 -8.24 -8.98 18.37
C THR A 348 -7.93 -8.06 19.55
N ASN A 349 -8.71 -8.15 20.62
CA ASN A 349 -8.42 -7.38 21.85
C ASN A 349 -7.09 -7.81 22.49
N ASP A 350 -6.72 -9.08 22.37
CA ASP A 350 -5.43 -9.59 22.87
C ASP A 350 -4.26 -8.98 22.08
N ASP A 351 -4.42 -8.86 20.75
CA ASP A 351 -3.44 -8.15 19.90
C ASP A 351 -3.28 -6.69 20.35
N LEU A 352 -4.40 -5.98 20.59
CA LEU A 352 -4.36 -4.58 21.04
C LEU A 352 -3.68 -4.41 22.41
N GLN A 353 -3.86 -5.37 23.34
CA GLN A 353 -3.28 -5.31 24.69
C GLN A 353 -1.74 -5.30 24.69
N VAL A 354 -1.13 -6.00 23.73
CA VAL A 354 0.33 -6.04 23.53
C VAL A 354 0.85 -4.94 22.59
N GLY A 355 -0.04 -4.05 22.13
CA GLY A 355 0.28 -2.88 21.31
C GLY A 355 0.22 -3.10 19.80
N LEU A 356 -0.23 -4.26 19.33
CA LEU A 356 -0.38 -4.52 17.90
C LEU A 356 -1.59 -3.77 17.34
N VAL A 357 -1.39 -3.08 16.21
CA VAL A 357 -2.47 -2.44 15.44
C VAL A 357 -2.74 -3.14 14.10
N TYR A 358 -2.08 -4.28 13.88
CA TYR A 358 -2.26 -5.18 12.74
C TYR A 358 -2.35 -6.61 13.27
N PRO A 359 -3.08 -7.52 12.58
CA PRO A 359 -3.15 -8.92 13.00
C PRO A 359 -1.76 -9.58 12.84
N PRO A 360 -1.49 -10.69 13.55
CA PRO A 360 -0.30 -11.50 13.33
C PRO A 360 -0.17 -11.97 11.87
N ILE A 361 1.06 -12.00 11.35
CA ILE A 361 1.34 -12.27 9.93
C ILE A 361 0.91 -13.69 9.51
N GLU A 362 0.88 -14.63 10.44
CA GLU A 362 0.46 -16.01 10.21
C GLU A 362 -1.01 -16.10 9.77
N LYS A 363 -1.82 -15.11 10.15
CA LYS A 363 -3.25 -15.04 9.78
C LYS A 363 -3.49 -14.39 8.41
N ILE A 364 -2.45 -13.96 7.70
CA ILE A 364 -2.58 -13.14 6.49
C ILE A 364 -3.36 -13.79 5.35
N ARG A 365 -3.34 -15.13 5.22
CA ARG A 365 -4.17 -15.85 4.25
C ARG A 365 -5.65 -15.75 4.55
N ASP A 366 -6.03 -15.87 5.82
CA ASP A 366 -7.41 -15.70 6.24
C ASP A 366 -7.84 -14.23 6.17
N VAL A 367 -6.96 -13.29 6.52
CA VAL A 367 -7.18 -11.85 6.34
C VAL A 367 -7.45 -11.53 4.86
N SER A 368 -6.62 -12.04 3.95
CA SER A 368 -6.76 -11.84 2.51
C SER A 368 -8.07 -12.41 1.97
N ARG A 369 -8.49 -13.60 2.44
CA ARG A 369 -9.79 -14.18 2.08
C ARG A 369 -10.95 -13.29 2.55
N LYS A 370 -10.93 -12.81 3.79
CA LYS A 370 -11.98 -11.94 4.33
C LYS A 370 -12.05 -10.60 3.59
N ILE A 371 -10.91 -9.99 3.28
CA ILE A 371 -10.86 -8.80 2.41
C ILE A 371 -11.52 -9.13 1.07
N ALA A 372 -11.11 -10.23 0.43
CA ALA A 372 -11.65 -10.59 -0.88
C ALA A 372 -13.17 -10.79 -0.88
N VAL A 373 -13.73 -11.40 0.17
CA VAL A 373 -15.18 -11.58 0.33
C VAL A 373 -15.90 -10.23 0.44
N VAL A 374 -15.41 -9.32 1.30
CA VAL A 374 -16.03 -8.00 1.49
C VAL A 374 -16.00 -7.18 0.20
N LEU A 375 -14.86 -7.20 -0.51
CA LEU A 375 -14.73 -6.49 -1.78
C LEU A 375 -15.58 -7.10 -2.88
N ALA A 376 -15.73 -8.43 -2.91
CA ALA A 376 -16.63 -9.11 -3.84
C ALA A 376 -18.10 -8.73 -3.58
N GLU A 377 -18.55 -8.75 -2.31
CA GLU A 377 -19.90 -8.32 -1.92
C GLU A 377 -20.18 -6.89 -2.41
N TYR A 378 -19.27 -5.96 -2.12
CA TYR A 378 -19.36 -4.58 -2.58
C TYR A 378 -19.40 -4.49 -4.12
N ALA A 379 -18.57 -5.27 -4.81
CA ALA A 379 -18.52 -5.26 -6.27
C ALA A 379 -19.82 -5.72 -6.93
N TYR A 380 -20.50 -6.71 -6.33
CA TYR A 380 -21.84 -7.11 -6.77
C TYR A 380 -22.89 -6.05 -6.45
N GLU A 381 -22.85 -5.45 -5.26
CA GLU A 381 -23.78 -4.37 -4.87
C GLU A 381 -23.68 -3.16 -5.82
N LYS A 382 -22.46 -2.79 -6.22
CA LYS A 382 -22.21 -1.67 -7.14
C LYS A 382 -22.26 -2.04 -8.62
N ASN A 383 -22.60 -3.28 -8.97
CA ASN A 383 -22.64 -3.79 -10.35
C ASN A 383 -21.31 -3.65 -11.12
N ILE A 384 -20.17 -3.71 -10.41
CA ILE A 384 -18.81 -3.64 -11.00
C ILE A 384 -18.12 -5.01 -11.10
N ALA A 385 -18.72 -6.06 -10.52
CA ALA A 385 -18.31 -7.44 -10.76
C ALA A 385 -18.68 -7.88 -12.19
N SER A 386 -17.92 -8.82 -12.76
CA SER A 386 -18.17 -9.38 -14.10
C SER A 386 -18.34 -10.90 -14.11
N LEU A 387 -18.03 -11.59 -13.02
CA LEU A 387 -18.42 -12.99 -12.84
C LEU A 387 -19.94 -13.09 -12.63
N TYR A 388 -20.65 -13.84 -13.48
CA TYR A 388 -22.08 -14.11 -13.33
C TYR A 388 -22.42 -15.59 -13.56
N PRO A 389 -23.43 -16.13 -12.85
CA PRO A 389 -24.21 -15.50 -11.79
C PRO A 389 -23.40 -15.29 -10.49
N LYS A 390 -23.85 -14.37 -9.60
CA LYS A 390 -23.24 -14.18 -8.27
C LYS A 390 -23.27 -15.53 -7.52
N PRO A 391 -22.11 -16.04 -7.03
CA PRO A 391 -22.09 -17.26 -6.22
C PRO A 391 -22.94 -17.10 -4.95
N ASN A 392 -23.74 -18.12 -4.62
CA ASN A 392 -24.58 -18.13 -3.42
C ASN A 392 -23.77 -18.05 -2.11
N HIS A 393 -22.54 -18.58 -2.12
CA HIS A 393 -21.63 -18.57 -0.99
C HIS A 393 -20.26 -18.03 -1.42
N LEU A 394 -20.10 -16.70 -1.39
CA LEU A 394 -18.88 -16.04 -1.88
C LEU A 394 -17.61 -16.51 -1.17
N GLU A 395 -17.63 -16.69 0.15
CA GLU A 395 -16.44 -17.17 0.87
C GLU A 395 -16.01 -18.56 0.42
N LYS A 396 -16.95 -19.51 0.33
CA LYS A 396 -16.68 -20.86 -0.15
C LYS A 396 -16.20 -20.84 -1.60
N PHE A 397 -16.83 -20.02 -2.45
CA PHE A 397 -16.40 -19.85 -3.83
C PHE A 397 -14.95 -19.35 -3.91
N ILE A 398 -14.62 -18.26 -3.23
CA ILE A 398 -13.25 -17.70 -3.22
C ILE A 398 -12.27 -18.76 -2.69
N GLN A 399 -12.60 -19.47 -1.61
CA GLN A 399 -11.76 -20.53 -1.07
C GLN A 399 -11.47 -21.63 -2.09
N THR A 400 -12.47 -22.07 -2.88
CA THR A 400 -12.27 -23.07 -3.95
C THR A 400 -11.42 -22.57 -5.12
N LYS A 401 -11.19 -21.25 -5.23
CA LYS A 401 -10.32 -20.64 -6.25
C LYS A 401 -8.92 -20.35 -5.72
N GLN A 402 -8.68 -20.48 -4.42
CA GLN A 402 -7.36 -20.25 -3.85
C GLN A 402 -6.42 -21.40 -4.20
N TYR A 403 -5.19 -21.06 -4.57
CA TYR A 403 -4.09 -21.98 -4.78
C TYR A 403 -3.80 -22.81 -3.52
N THR A 404 -3.67 -24.12 -3.72
CA THR A 404 -3.28 -25.11 -2.73
C THR A 404 -1.84 -25.55 -2.95
N VAL A 405 -1.09 -25.76 -1.88
CA VAL A 405 0.32 -26.21 -1.97
C VAL A 405 0.46 -27.73 -2.14
N GLU A 406 -0.64 -28.47 -2.02
CA GLU A 406 -0.67 -29.91 -2.18
C GLU A 406 -0.48 -30.29 -3.66
N TYR A 407 0.33 -31.32 -3.92
CA TYR A 407 0.49 -31.85 -5.26
C TYR A 407 -0.83 -32.43 -5.76
N GLN A 408 -1.18 -32.07 -7.00
CA GLN A 408 -2.34 -32.63 -7.70
C GLN A 408 -1.94 -33.87 -8.49
N ASP A 409 -2.89 -34.79 -8.68
CA ASP A 409 -2.68 -35.93 -9.58
C ASP A 409 -2.68 -35.44 -11.04
N ILE A 410 -1.60 -35.71 -11.75
CA ILE A 410 -1.45 -35.40 -13.18
C ILE A 410 -1.94 -36.54 -14.07
N LEU A 411 -2.20 -37.72 -13.49
CA LEU A 411 -2.73 -38.85 -14.22
C LEU A 411 -4.25 -38.69 -14.40
N PRO A 412 -4.79 -39.18 -15.52
CA PRO A 412 -6.23 -39.17 -15.73
C PRO A 412 -6.92 -40.04 -14.69
N ALA A 413 -7.98 -39.52 -14.06
CA ALA A 413 -8.84 -40.29 -13.17
C ALA A 413 -9.41 -41.51 -13.91
N ARG A 414 -9.32 -42.69 -13.29
CA ARG A 414 -9.82 -43.95 -13.87
C ARG A 414 -10.99 -44.47 -13.04
N TRP A 415 -12.07 -44.88 -13.72
CA TRP A 415 -13.20 -45.57 -13.11
C TRP A 415 -13.70 -46.69 -14.02
N SER A 416 -14.25 -47.75 -13.43
CA SER A 416 -14.86 -48.85 -14.16
C SER A 416 -16.27 -48.50 -14.64
N TRP A 417 -16.68 -49.09 -15.76
CA TRP A 417 -18.07 -49.04 -16.23
C TRP A 417 -18.90 -50.12 -15.50
N ALA A 418 -20.20 -49.90 -15.36
CA ALA A 418 -21.11 -50.95 -14.87
C ALA A 418 -21.26 -52.02 -15.97
N ASN A 419 -20.98 -53.29 -15.61
CA ASN A 419 -21.07 -54.44 -16.51
C ASN A 419 -22.51 -54.76 -16.93
#